data_AF-A0A1Y6BWP1-F1
#
_entry.id   AF-A0A1Y6BWP1-F1
#
_cell.length_a   1.000
_cell.length_b   1.000
_cell.length_c   1.000
_cell.angle_alpha   90.00
_cell.angle_beta   90.00
_cell.angle_gamma   90.00
#
_symmetry.space_group_name_H-M   'P 1'
#
loop_
_entity.id
_entity.type
_entity.pdbx_description
1 polymer ?
#
loop_
_entity_poly.entity_id
_entity_poly.type
_entity_poly.pdbx_seq_one_letter_code
_entity_poly.pdbx_strand_id
1 'polypeptide(L)'
;MKRETSIKYPHSASLFQFCRKVLDQKFGGIRVIDQDVGQILGFDPADCSHWKKGKKNIRSIQAMKSIAKHLGVDEKLVVDVASGEMADWEAFQEYSGYGHFEIDPKLFDTAKKEFYRKHANTWTREKEQEFKNQFTIDEDRIDQVITRIHETIQFKEAPLYLPEIVSHFPSLTMKPFEATEEETELAKIRLTNLGDQTVIEYPMDVKMRPFIRFSIAKAMGQFFFDKEGITVTNDFGDHGREISEVQYNLFAAKLLTPAYLIKQEMNNIDIQKDIVSQLSEIFWVSKTFMNSRLKDILQGGRRI
;
A
#
# COMPACT_ATOMS: atom_id res chain seq x y z
N MET A 1 -38.05 -18.12 8.48
CA MET A 1 -37.23 -16.89 8.56
C MET A 1 -36.26 -17.04 9.73
N LYS A 2 -34.95 -17.18 9.47
CA LYS A 2 -33.95 -17.15 10.55
C LYS A 2 -33.89 -15.71 11.07
N ARG A 3 -34.24 -15.51 12.35
CA ARG A 3 -34.06 -14.21 13.02
C ARG A 3 -32.58 -13.80 12.86
N GLU A 4 -32.33 -12.70 12.17
CA GLU A 4 -31.02 -12.04 12.19
C GLU A 4 -30.69 -11.77 13.65
N THR A 5 -29.78 -12.57 14.19
CA THR A 5 -29.33 -12.41 15.55
C THR A 5 -28.32 -11.27 15.48
N SER A 6 -28.65 -10.12 16.05
CA SER A 6 -27.75 -8.97 16.08
C SER A 6 -26.38 -9.40 16.59
N ILE A 7 -25.33 -9.01 15.87
CA ILE A 7 -23.95 -9.40 16.17
C ILE A 7 -23.58 -8.76 17.51
N LYS A 8 -23.41 -9.58 18.56
CA LYS A 8 -23.15 -9.09 19.92
C LYS A 8 -21.76 -8.47 20.08
N TYR A 9 -20.78 -8.98 19.33
CA TYR A 9 -19.39 -8.54 19.36
C TYR A 9 -18.89 -8.30 17.91
N PRO A 10 -19.24 -7.16 17.28
CA PRO A 10 -18.90 -6.88 15.90
C PRO A 10 -17.38 -6.82 15.66
N HIS A 11 -16.61 -6.24 16.59
CA HIS A 11 -15.16 -6.12 16.45
C HIS A 11 -14.41 -7.45 16.54
N SER A 12 -14.98 -8.46 17.23
CA SER A 12 -14.43 -9.81 17.21
C SER A 12 -14.64 -10.50 15.86
N ALA A 13 -15.75 -10.20 15.18
CA ALA A 13 -15.99 -10.67 13.82
C ALA A 13 -15.05 -9.97 12.83
N SER A 14 -14.85 -8.66 12.97
CA SER A 14 -13.90 -7.89 12.16
C SER A 14 -12.46 -8.40 12.37
N LEU A 15 -12.02 -8.59 13.62
CA LEU A 15 -10.70 -9.19 13.90
C LEU A 15 -10.53 -10.57 13.27
N PHE A 16 -11.57 -11.41 13.30
CA PHE A 16 -11.52 -12.71 12.62
C PHE A 16 -11.34 -12.55 11.10
N GLN A 17 -12.05 -11.61 10.46
CA GLN A 17 -11.88 -11.34 9.02
C GLN A 17 -10.48 -10.83 8.68
N PHE A 18 -9.94 -9.92 9.50
CA PHE A 18 -8.56 -9.46 9.37
C PHE A 18 -7.57 -10.64 9.44
N CYS A 19 -7.68 -11.48 10.47
CA CYS A 19 -6.81 -12.65 10.63
C CYS A 19 -6.89 -13.57 9.40
N ARG A 20 -8.09 -13.86 8.90
CA ARG A 20 -8.27 -14.70 7.71
C ARG A 20 -7.61 -14.09 6.48
N LYS A 21 -7.84 -12.80 6.20
CA LYS A 21 -7.23 -12.09 5.05
C LYS A 21 -5.70 -12.14 5.10
N VAL A 22 -5.11 -11.92 6.27
CA VAL A 22 -3.65 -12.01 6.48
C VAL A 22 -3.14 -13.42 6.19
N LEU A 23 -3.81 -14.46 6.69
CA LEU A 23 -3.43 -15.85 6.45
C LEU A 23 -3.58 -16.24 4.98
N ASP A 24 -4.68 -15.86 4.33
CA ASP A 24 -4.91 -16.08 2.90
C ASP A 24 -3.75 -15.51 2.06
N GLN A 25 -3.29 -14.30 2.38
CA GLN A 25 -2.15 -13.69 1.69
C GLN A 25 -0.83 -14.43 1.98
N LYS A 26 -0.59 -14.86 3.23
CA LYS A 26 0.63 -15.59 3.60
C LYS A 26 0.76 -16.96 2.92
N PHE A 27 -0.35 -17.67 2.75
CA PHE A 27 -0.36 -19.02 2.16
C PHE A 27 -0.56 -19.03 0.65
N GLY A 28 -0.56 -17.86 -0.01
CA GLY A 28 -0.20 -17.72 -1.43
C GLY A 28 -0.99 -18.59 -2.41
N GLY A 29 -2.32 -18.62 -2.28
CA GLY A 29 -3.22 -19.32 -3.22
C GLY A 29 -4.02 -20.49 -2.62
N ILE A 30 -3.75 -20.86 -1.36
CA ILE A 30 -4.62 -21.77 -0.60
C ILE A 30 -5.60 -20.93 0.21
N ARG A 31 -6.89 -21.05 -0.10
CA ARG A 31 -7.95 -20.40 0.68
C ARG A 31 -7.99 -21.01 2.09
N VAL A 32 -7.69 -20.19 3.08
CA VAL A 32 -7.72 -20.57 4.50
C VAL A 32 -9.18 -20.65 4.93
N ILE A 33 -9.65 -21.85 5.26
CA ILE A 33 -11.01 -22.04 5.75
C ILE A 33 -11.10 -21.64 7.23
N ASP A 34 -12.31 -21.35 7.71
CA ASP A 34 -12.50 -20.82 9.07
C ASP A 34 -11.90 -21.73 10.18
N GLN A 35 -11.88 -23.04 9.95
CA GLN A 35 -11.31 -24.02 10.89
C GLN A 35 -9.79 -23.91 10.98
N ASP A 36 -9.13 -23.65 9.84
CA ASP A 36 -7.67 -23.49 9.77
C ASP A 36 -7.23 -22.24 10.51
N VAL A 37 -8.02 -21.16 10.47
CA VAL A 37 -7.72 -19.92 11.21
C VAL A 37 -7.52 -20.21 12.70
N GLY A 38 -8.38 -21.03 13.30
CA GLY A 38 -8.23 -21.41 14.70
C GLY A 38 -6.97 -22.23 14.94
N GLN A 39 -6.75 -23.27 14.14
CA GLN A 39 -5.58 -24.13 14.28
C GLN A 39 -4.25 -23.36 14.12
N ILE A 40 -4.16 -22.52 13.09
CA ILE A 40 -2.96 -21.72 12.78
C ILE A 40 -2.67 -20.70 13.89
N LEU A 41 -3.72 -20.10 14.48
CA LEU A 41 -3.57 -19.13 15.57
C LEU A 41 -3.44 -19.78 16.95
N GLY A 42 -3.53 -21.10 17.05
CA GLY A 42 -3.46 -21.84 18.32
C GLY A 42 -4.71 -21.73 19.20
N PHE A 43 -5.88 -21.54 18.60
CA PHE A 43 -7.18 -21.48 19.29
C PHE A 43 -8.10 -22.63 18.86
N ASP A 44 -9.10 -22.93 19.69
CA ASP A 44 -10.12 -23.91 19.36
C ASP A 44 -10.93 -23.44 18.12
N PRO A 45 -11.06 -24.26 17.05
CA PRO A 45 -11.87 -23.93 15.88
C PRO A 45 -13.33 -23.55 16.21
N ALA A 46 -13.90 -24.08 17.29
CA ALA A 46 -15.23 -23.71 17.76
C ALA A 46 -15.28 -22.27 18.29
N ASP A 47 -14.22 -21.82 18.96
CA ASP A 47 -14.09 -20.44 19.43
C ASP A 47 -13.95 -19.45 18.27
N CYS A 48 -13.15 -19.79 17.26
CA CYS A 48 -13.02 -18.97 16.06
C CYS A 48 -14.34 -18.87 15.27
N SER A 49 -15.12 -19.95 15.24
CA SER A 49 -16.48 -19.93 14.68
C SER A 49 -17.42 -18.99 15.44
N HIS A 50 -17.25 -18.86 16.76
CA HIS A 50 -17.98 -17.88 17.57
C HIS A 50 -17.49 -16.45 17.34
N TRP A 51 -16.19 -16.24 17.14
CA TRP A 51 -15.63 -14.93 16.81
C TRP A 51 -16.14 -14.43 15.46
N LYS A 52 -16.09 -15.27 14.42
CA LYS A 52 -16.64 -14.97 13.08
C LYS A 52 -18.09 -14.50 13.13
N LYS A 53 -18.91 -15.12 13.99
CA LYS A 53 -20.34 -14.79 14.16
C LYS A 53 -20.57 -13.65 15.18
N GLY A 54 -19.51 -13.08 15.75
CA GLY A 54 -19.54 -12.10 16.83
C GLY A 54 -20.33 -12.57 18.06
N LYS A 55 -20.31 -13.87 18.36
CA LYS A 55 -20.96 -14.48 19.52
C LYS A 55 -20.07 -14.52 20.76
N LYS A 56 -18.74 -14.53 20.58
CA LYS A 56 -17.74 -14.50 21.66
C LYS A 56 -16.78 -13.33 21.43
N ASN A 57 -16.33 -12.71 22.51
CA ASN A 57 -15.40 -11.58 22.48
C ASN A 57 -13.95 -12.07 22.57
N ILE A 58 -13.01 -11.29 22.03
CA ILE A 58 -11.56 -11.44 22.14
C ILE A 58 -11.01 -10.24 22.90
N ARG A 59 -11.02 -10.29 24.24
CA ARG A 59 -10.55 -9.17 25.09
C ARG A 59 -9.19 -9.37 25.73
N SER A 60 -8.70 -10.60 25.78
CA SER A 60 -7.46 -10.89 26.49
C SER A 60 -6.26 -10.32 25.73
N ILE A 61 -5.47 -9.47 26.39
CA ILE A 61 -4.20 -8.95 25.87
C ILE A 61 -3.28 -10.12 25.48
N GLN A 62 -3.29 -11.22 26.24
CA GLN A 62 -2.51 -12.42 25.89
C GLN A 62 -2.98 -13.06 24.57
N ALA A 63 -4.30 -13.05 24.32
CA ALA A 63 -4.83 -13.54 23.05
C ALA A 63 -4.43 -12.62 21.89
N MET A 64 -4.51 -11.30 22.07
CA MET A 64 -4.07 -10.33 21.05
C MET A 64 -2.58 -10.48 20.72
N LYS A 65 -1.74 -10.60 21.75
CA LYS A 65 -0.30 -10.90 21.61
C LYS A 65 -0.05 -12.20 20.86
N SER A 66 -0.78 -13.27 21.21
CA SER A 66 -0.68 -14.56 20.52
C SER A 66 -1.04 -14.42 19.04
N ILE A 67 -2.15 -13.76 18.73
CA ILE A 67 -2.61 -13.53 17.35
C ILE A 67 -1.55 -12.74 16.58
N ALA A 68 -1.09 -11.61 17.11
CA ALA A 68 -0.08 -10.77 16.48
C ALA A 68 1.21 -11.55 16.17
N LYS A 69 1.65 -12.39 17.12
CA LYS A 69 2.82 -13.25 16.95
C LYS A 69 2.64 -14.29 15.84
N HIS A 70 1.51 -15.01 15.80
CA HIS A 70 1.26 -16.02 14.76
C HIS A 70 1.11 -15.38 13.37
N LEU A 71 0.44 -14.22 13.32
CA LEU A 71 0.29 -13.44 12.11
C LEU A 71 1.56 -12.68 11.72
N GLY A 72 2.57 -12.57 12.59
CA GLY A 72 3.77 -11.76 12.34
C GLY A 72 3.44 -10.31 12.02
N VAL A 73 2.43 -9.75 12.69
CA VAL A 73 1.98 -8.35 12.53
C VAL A 73 2.21 -7.58 13.82
N ASP A 74 2.11 -6.25 13.74
CA ASP A 74 2.18 -5.40 14.92
C ASP A 74 1.03 -5.73 15.89
N GLU A 75 1.35 -5.84 17.18
CA GLU A 75 0.36 -6.05 18.25
C GLU A 75 -0.68 -4.93 18.25
N LYS A 76 -0.23 -3.68 18.03
CA LYS A 76 -1.12 -2.53 17.97
C LYS A 76 -2.20 -2.68 16.90
N LEU A 77 -1.86 -3.23 15.74
CA LEU A 77 -2.79 -3.45 14.64
C LEU A 77 -3.93 -4.41 15.05
N VAL A 78 -3.59 -5.48 15.78
CA VAL A 78 -4.58 -6.44 16.32
C VAL A 78 -5.47 -5.79 17.37
N VAL A 79 -4.90 -4.94 18.23
CA VAL A 79 -5.63 -4.22 19.29
C VAL A 79 -6.60 -3.20 18.69
N ASP A 80 -6.17 -2.43 17.69
CA ASP A 80 -6.98 -1.39 17.03
C ASP A 80 -8.20 -2.02 16.33
N VAL A 81 -8.05 -3.19 15.70
CA VAL A 81 -9.19 -3.92 15.11
C VAL A 81 -10.11 -4.50 16.18
N ALA A 82 -9.55 -5.09 17.24
CA ALA A 82 -10.35 -5.70 18.32
C ALA A 82 -11.15 -4.68 19.14
N SER A 83 -10.65 -3.46 19.26
CA SER A 83 -11.29 -2.33 19.95
C SER A 83 -12.29 -1.57 19.07
N GLY A 84 -12.21 -1.75 17.75
CA GLY A 84 -13.04 -1.03 16.78
C GLY A 84 -12.51 0.34 16.39
N GLU A 85 -11.26 0.66 16.75
CA GLU A 85 -10.59 1.89 16.31
C GLU A 85 -10.17 1.86 14.82
N MET A 86 -10.08 0.65 14.26
CA MET A 86 -9.69 0.37 12.88
C MET A 86 -10.57 -0.76 12.29
N ALA A 87 -11.00 -0.61 11.04
CA ALA A 87 -11.71 -1.66 10.34
C ALA A 87 -10.76 -2.76 9.82
N ASP A 88 -11.24 -3.98 9.57
CA ASP A 88 -10.39 -5.07 9.11
C ASP A 88 -9.77 -4.83 7.73
N TRP A 89 -10.46 -4.11 6.83
CA TRP A 89 -9.92 -3.76 5.52
C TRP A 89 -8.77 -2.75 5.66
N GLU A 90 -8.91 -1.75 6.54
CA GLU A 90 -7.90 -0.73 6.80
C GLU A 90 -6.65 -1.38 7.40
N ALA A 91 -6.86 -2.24 8.40
CA ALA A 91 -5.76 -2.99 9.02
C ALA A 91 -5.05 -3.91 8.02
N PHE A 92 -5.79 -4.50 7.08
CA PHE A 92 -5.21 -5.34 6.04
C PHE A 92 -4.33 -4.53 5.08
N GLN A 93 -4.66 -3.27 4.79
CA GLN A 93 -3.81 -2.38 3.99
C GLN A 93 -2.52 -2.01 4.72
N GLU A 94 -2.61 -1.70 6.02
CA GLU A 94 -1.43 -1.45 6.87
C GLU A 94 -0.51 -2.66 6.94
N TYR A 95 -1.09 -3.86 7.03
CA TYR A 95 -0.35 -5.12 6.94
C TYR A 95 0.32 -5.31 5.58
N SER A 96 -0.38 -5.03 4.48
CA SER A 96 0.10 -5.29 3.11
C SER A 96 1.22 -4.35 2.67
N GLY A 97 1.38 -3.19 3.29
CA GLY A 97 2.47 -2.26 2.99
C GLY A 97 2.29 -1.44 1.71
N TYR A 98 1.03 -1.21 1.32
CA TYR A 98 0.59 -0.24 0.29
C TYR A 98 0.96 -0.54 -1.17
N GLY A 99 1.40 -1.75 -1.48
CA GLY A 99 1.65 -2.21 -2.85
C GLY A 99 3.09 -2.62 -3.11
N HIS A 100 3.40 -2.92 -4.38
CA HIS A 100 4.72 -3.36 -4.81
C HIS A 100 5.49 -2.22 -5.49
N PHE A 101 6.80 -2.19 -5.26
CA PHE A 101 7.75 -1.24 -5.88
C PHE A 101 8.49 -1.84 -7.07
N GLU A 102 8.28 -3.14 -7.31
CA GLU A 102 8.90 -3.90 -8.39
C GLU A 102 7.83 -4.60 -9.20
N ILE A 103 8.13 -4.80 -10.48
CA ILE A 103 7.31 -5.58 -11.40
C ILE A 103 7.38 -7.07 -10.99
N ASP A 104 6.23 -7.75 -10.88
CA ASP A 104 6.21 -9.20 -10.64
C ASP A 104 6.94 -9.94 -11.79
N PRO A 105 7.98 -10.75 -11.49
CA PRO A 105 8.66 -11.54 -12.50
C PRO A 105 7.73 -12.42 -13.36
N LYS A 106 6.64 -12.93 -12.78
CA LYS A 106 5.64 -13.74 -13.52
C LYS A 106 4.86 -12.89 -14.51
N LEU A 107 4.52 -11.66 -14.13
CA LEU A 107 3.88 -10.70 -15.02
C LEU A 107 4.84 -10.35 -16.17
N PHE A 108 6.09 -10.04 -15.84
CA PHE A 108 7.12 -9.74 -16.82
C PHE A 108 7.26 -10.85 -17.87
N ASP A 109 7.37 -12.10 -17.42
CA ASP A 109 7.48 -13.26 -18.31
C ASP A 109 6.22 -13.45 -19.17
N THR A 110 5.05 -13.17 -18.62
CA THR A 110 3.77 -13.28 -19.33
C THR A 110 3.66 -12.20 -20.40
N ALA A 111 3.91 -10.93 -20.04
CA ALA A 111 3.93 -9.81 -20.96
C ALA A 111 4.97 -10.02 -22.08
N LYS A 112 6.16 -10.53 -21.75
CA LYS A 112 7.21 -10.87 -22.73
C LYS A 112 6.74 -11.92 -23.72
N LYS A 113 6.09 -12.99 -23.26
CA LYS A 113 5.53 -14.04 -24.14
C LYS A 113 4.44 -13.50 -25.06
N GLU A 114 3.55 -12.65 -24.54
CA GLU A 114 2.50 -12.04 -25.35
C GLU A 114 3.06 -11.07 -26.39
N PHE A 115 4.02 -10.23 -26.00
CA PHE A 115 4.69 -9.32 -26.92
C PHE A 115 5.42 -10.08 -28.03
N TYR A 116 6.13 -11.15 -27.67
CA TYR A 116 6.78 -12.05 -28.64
C TYR A 116 5.76 -12.68 -29.60
N ARG A 117 4.62 -13.18 -29.11
CA ARG A 117 3.57 -13.75 -29.98
C ARG A 117 3.05 -12.73 -31.00
N LYS A 118 2.83 -11.47 -30.59
CA LYS A 118 2.37 -10.39 -31.49
C LYS A 118 3.41 -10.02 -32.55
N HIS A 119 4.70 -10.13 -32.22
CA HIS A 119 5.80 -9.72 -33.08
C HIS A 119 6.64 -10.90 -33.61
N ALA A 120 6.10 -12.12 -33.59
CA ALA A 120 6.87 -13.33 -33.90
C ALA A 120 7.49 -13.29 -35.31
N ASN A 121 6.76 -12.71 -36.28
CA ASN A 121 7.19 -12.60 -37.67
C ASN A 121 8.11 -11.40 -37.93
N THR A 122 8.25 -10.48 -36.97
CA THR A 122 9.03 -9.25 -37.06
C THR A 122 10.03 -9.14 -35.90
N TRP A 123 10.38 -10.27 -35.28
CA TRP A 123 11.23 -10.29 -34.10
C TRP A 123 12.66 -9.87 -34.46
N THR A 124 13.07 -8.73 -33.92
CA THR A 124 14.42 -8.17 -34.09
C THR A 124 14.98 -7.75 -32.74
N ARG A 125 16.30 -7.49 -32.70
CA ARG A 125 16.95 -6.90 -31.51
C ARG A 125 16.35 -5.55 -31.13
N GLU A 126 15.88 -4.78 -32.11
CA GLU A 126 15.18 -3.51 -31.90
C GLU A 126 13.84 -3.72 -31.18
N LYS A 127 13.07 -4.74 -31.56
CA LYS A 127 11.82 -5.11 -30.88
C LYS A 127 12.04 -5.62 -29.46
N GLU A 128 13.14 -6.34 -29.22
CA GLU A 128 13.51 -6.72 -27.85
C GLU A 128 13.85 -5.48 -27.00
N GLN A 129 14.58 -4.51 -27.57
CA GLN A 129 14.90 -3.27 -26.89
C GLN A 129 13.65 -2.42 -26.65
N GLU A 130 12.73 -2.37 -27.62
CA GLU A 130 11.42 -1.72 -27.49
C GLU A 130 10.64 -2.29 -26.30
N PHE A 131 10.53 -3.62 -26.20
CA PHE A 131 9.91 -4.27 -25.04
C PHE A 131 10.58 -3.87 -23.72
N LYS A 132 11.92 -3.91 -23.65
CA LYS A 132 12.65 -3.51 -22.42
C LYS A 132 12.41 -2.06 -22.05
N ASN A 133 12.37 -1.17 -23.04
CA ASN A 133 12.12 0.26 -22.81
C ASN A 133 10.67 0.54 -22.41
N GLN A 134 9.71 -0.26 -22.88
CA GLN A 134 8.30 -0.12 -22.52
C GLN A 134 7.98 -0.77 -21.17
N PHE A 135 8.73 -1.81 -20.80
CA PHE A 135 8.54 -2.59 -19.57
C PHE A 135 9.58 -2.24 -18.49
N THR A 136 9.91 -0.95 -18.40
CA THR A 136 10.79 -0.37 -17.38
C THR A 136 10.01 0.60 -16.50
N ILE A 137 10.42 0.71 -15.24
CA ILE A 137 9.83 1.64 -14.27
C ILE A 137 10.33 3.08 -14.52
N ASP A 138 11.45 3.27 -15.23
CA ASP A 138 12.11 4.57 -15.45
C ASP A 138 12.40 5.30 -14.11
N GLU A 139 13.08 4.57 -13.22
CA GLU A 139 13.34 5.00 -11.84
C GLU A 139 14.08 6.35 -11.76
N ASP A 140 15.00 6.61 -12.70
CA ASP A 140 15.76 7.86 -12.77
C ASP A 140 14.86 9.06 -13.01
N ARG A 141 13.86 8.94 -13.90
CA ARG A 141 12.88 10.02 -14.12
C ARG A 141 12.00 10.23 -12.90
N ILE A 142 11.57 9.15 -12.24
CA ILE A 142 10.80 9.24 -11.00
C ILE A 142 11.60 10.02 -9.95
N ASP A 143 12.90 9.71 -9.80
CA ASP A 143 13.80 10.41 -8.88
C ASP A 143 13.96 11.89 -9.24
N GLN A 144 14.07 12.23 -10.51
CA GLN A 144 14.14 13.63 -10.96
C GLN A 144 12.87 14.41 -10.60
N VAL A 145 11.69 13.83 -10.81
CA VAL A 145 10.41 14.46 -10.46
C VAL A 145 10.33 14.68 -8.95
N ILE A 146 10.68 13.67 -8.15
CA ILE A 146 10.62 13.75 -6.69
C ILE A 146 11.61 14.76 -6.14
N THR A 147 12.83 14.75 -6.65
CA THR A 147 13.86 15.73 -6.27
C THR A 147 13.36 17.14 -6.53
N ARG A 148 12.78 17.41 -7.71
CA ARG A 148 12.20 18.71 -8.04
C ARG A 148 11.07 19.11 -7.08
N ILE A 149 10.19 18.18 -6.72
CA ILE A 149 9.11 18.44 -5.75
C ILE A 149 9.69 18.79 -4.39
N HIS A 150 10.61 17.97 -3.86
CA HIS A 150 11.25 18.18 -2.55
C HIS A 150 12.04 19.49 -2.49
N GLU A 151 12.75 19.85 -3.57
CA GLU A 151 13.44 21.14 -3.68
C GLU A 151 12.46 22.32 -3.72
N THR A 152 11.37 22.21 -4.48
CA THR A 152 10.36 23.27 -4.63
C THR A 152 9.69 23.59 -3.30
N ILE A 153 9.33 22.56 -2.52
CA ILE A 153 8.69 22.73 -1.22
C ILE A 153 9.69 22.87 -0.06
N GLN A 154 10.99 22.80 -0.36
CA GLN A 154 12.08 22.82 0.63
C GLN A 154 11.92 21.75 1.73
N PHE A 155 11.59 20.51 1.35
CA PHE A 155 11.37 19.41 2.28
C PHE A 155 12.67 19.02 3.01
N LYS A 156 12.71 19.24 4.33
CA LYS A 156 13.92 19.01 5.15
C LYS A 156 13.72 18.09 6.36
N GLU A 157 12.47 17.86 6.76
CA GLU A 157 12.15 17.12 7.97
C GLU A 157 10.89 16.28 7.73
N ALA A 158 10.92 15.02 8.17
CA ALA A 158 9.77 14.15 8.10
C ALA A 158 8.81 14.43 9.27
N PRO A 159 7.49 14.26 9.09
CA PRO A 159 6.80 13.72 7.90
C PRO A 159 6.41 14.79 6.88
N LEU A 160 6.31 14.40 5.61
CA LEU A 160 5.79 15.28 4.55
C LEU A 160 4.28 15.51 4.67
N TYR A 161 3.85 16.77 4.73
CA TYR A 161 2.44 17.14 4.69
C TYR A 161 1.99 17.37 3.24
N LEU A 162 1.09 16.53 2.74
CA LEU A 162 0.59 16.61 1.35
C LEU A 162 0.01 17.98 0.96
N PRO A 163 -0.68 18.73 1.86
CA PRO A 163 -1.13 20.08 1.54
C PRO A 163 0.01 21.06 1.18
N GLU A 164 1.23 20.85 1.66
CA GLU A 164 2.39 21.68 1.31
C GLU A 164 2.72 21.56 -0.18
N ILE A 165 2.60 20.36 -0.75
CA ILE A 165 2.74 20.14 -2.19
C ILE A 165 1.66 20.94 -2.93
N VAL A 166 0.39 20.75 -2.57
CA VAL A 166 -0.74 21.45 -3.20
C VAL A 166 -0.56 22.97 -3.20
N SER A 167 -0.02 23.54 -2.11
CA SER A 167 0.23 24.98 -2.02
C SER A 167 1.27 25.51 -3.02
N HIS A 168 2.21 24.68 -3.46
CA HIS A 168 3.27 25.03 -4.42
C HIS A 168 2.96 24.65 -5.87
N PHE A 169 1.91 23.85 -6.10
CA PHE A 169 1.50 23.40 -7.44
C PHE A 169 0.06 23.83 -7.73
N PRO A 170 -0.19 25.05 -8.26
CA PRO A 170 -1.54 25.61 -8.42
C PRO A 170 -2.49 24.84 -9.33
N SER A 171 -1.95 24.01 -10.23
CA SER A 171 -2.72 23.13 -11.11
C SER A 171 -3.17 21.85 -10.40
N LEU A 172 -2.77 21.63 -9.14
CA LEU A 172 -3.16 20.47 -8.34
C LEU A 172 -4.00 20.96 -7.17
N THR A 173 -5.09 20.26 -6.87
CA THR A 173 -5.93 20.52 -5.69
C THR A 173 -6.31 19.23 -5.00
N MET A 174 -6.59 19.30 -3.70
CA MET A 174 -7.10 18.18 -2.91
C MET A 174 -8.44 18.55 -2.27
N LYS A 175 -9.42 17.67 -2.35
CA LYS A 175 -10.75 17.89 -1.74
C LYS A 175 -11.32 16.61 -1.12
N PRO A 176 -11.99 16.68 0.03
CA PRO A 176 -12.76 15.55 0.52
C PRO A 176 -14.04 15.36 -0.31
N PHE A 177 -14.53 14.13 -0.42
CA PHE A 177 -15.85 13.81 -1.00
C PHE A 177 -16.68 12.87 -0.10
N GLU A 178 -18.00 12.94 -0.23
CA GLU A 178 -18.92 12.00 0.43
C GLU A 178 -18.87 10.65 -0.29
N ALA A 179 -18.29 9.65 0.36
CA ALA A 179 -18.08 8.33 -0.20
C ALA A 179 -19.26 7.39 0.09
N THR A 180 -19.54 6.46 -0.82
CA THR A 180 -20.42 5.33 -0.51
C THR A 180 -19.74 4.37 0.48
N GLU A 181 -20.49 3.45 1.09
CA GLU A 181 -19.90 2.40 1.95
C GLU A 181 -18.82 1.61 1.22
N GLU A 182 -19.07 1.22 -0.03
CA GLU A 182 -18.10 0.49 -0.86
C GLU A 182 -16.84 1.32 -1.13
N GLU A 183 -16.99 2.62 -1.43
CA GLU A 183 -15.83 3.49 -1.68
C GLU A 183 -15.03 3.78 -0.41
N THR A 184 -15.69 3.76 0.74
CA THR A 184 -15.06 3.85 2.06
C THR A 184 -14.25 2.59 2.34
N GLU A 185 -14.81 1.39 2.11
CA GLU A 185 -14.11 0.10 2.28
C GLU A 185 -12.92 -0.07 1.33
N LEU A 186 -12.99 0.53 0.14
CA LEU A 186 -11.90 0.55 -0.83
C LEU A 186 -10.95 1.71 -0.63
N ALA A 187 -11.26 2.65 0.26
CA ALA A 187 -10.51 3.89 0.47
C ALA A 187 -10.17 4.59 -0.87
N LYS A 188 -11.18 4.66 -1.72
CA LYS A 188 -11.03 5.04 -3.13
C LYS A 188 -10.63 6.50 -3.26
N ILE A 189 -9.50 6.73 -3.94
CA ILE A 189 -9.05 8.07 -4.35
C ILE A 189 -9.52 8.32 -5.78
N ARG A 190 -10.12 9.48 -6.05
CA ARG A 190 -10.54 9.88 -7.40
C ARG A 190 -9.60 10.95 -7.92
N LEU A 191 -9.24 10.84 -9.20
CA LEU A 191 -8.47 11.85 -9.91
C LEU A 191 -9.33 12.41 -11.04
N THR A 192 -9.63 13.71 -10.98
CA THR A 192 -10.47 14.39 -11.97
C THR A 192 -9.69 15.53 -12.62
N ASN A 193 -9.57 15.50 -13.95
CA ASN A 193 -8.96 16.56 -14.73
C ASN A 193 -10.04 17.54 -15.22
N LEU A 194 -9.95 18.79 -14.77
CA LEU A 194 -10.85 19.90 -15.08
C LEU A 194 -10.05 20.98 -15.83
N GLY A 195 -9.83 20.76 -17.13
CA GLY A 195 -8.98 21.65 -17.94
C GLY A 195 -7.54 21.63 -17.44
N ASP A 196 -7.02 22.79 -17.05
CA ASP A 196 -5.65 22.96 -16.53
C ASP A 196 -5.50 22.59 -15.03
N GLN A 197 -6.59 22.18 -14.38
CA GLN A 197 -6.59 21.77 -12.98
C GLN A 197 -6.85 20.29 -12.82
N THR A 198 -6.06 19.64 -11.97
CA THR A 198 -6.28 18.27 -11.52
C THR A 198 -6.74 18.29 -10.06
N VAL A 199 -7.83 17.60 -9.77
CA VAL A 199 -8.41 17.47 -8.44
C VAL A 199 -8.24 16.04 -7.95
N ILE A 200 -7.55 15.88 -6.81
CA ILE A 200 -7.49 14.62 -6.07
C ILE A 200 -8.58 14.64 -5.00
N GLU A 201 -9.53 13.72 -5.11
CA GLU A 201 -10.62 13.58 -4.14
C GLU A 201 -10.38 12.38 -3.23
N TYR A 202 -10.56 12.56 -1.92
CA TYR A 202 -10.41 11.52 -0.91
C TYR A 202 -11.67 11.40 -0.03
N PRO A 203 -12.00 10.22 0.50
CA PRO A 203 -13.24 10.00 1.25
C PRO A 203 -13.22 10.79 2.57
N MET A 204 -14.26 11.58 2.84
CA MET A 204 -14.33 12.49 3.99
C MET A 204 -14.41 11.76 5.34
N ASP A 205 -15.15 10.65 5.39
CA ASP A 205 -15.44 9.92 6.63
C ASP A 205 -14.32 8.96 7.06
N VAL A 206 -13.25 8.88 6.27
CA VAL A 206 -12.09 8.05 6.58
C VAL A 206 -11.03 8.89 7.28
N LYS A 207 -10.59 8.45 8.47
CA LYS A 207 -9.47 9.08 9.16
C LYS A 207 -8.26 9.13 8.22
N MET A 208 -7.53 10.25 8.21
CA MET A 208 -6.33 10.44 7.38
C MET A 208 -5.17 9.56 7.89
N ARG A 209 -5.28 8.28 7.58
CA ARG A 209 -4.38 7.22 8.03
C ARG A 209 -3.26 7.03 7.02
N PRO A 210 -2.16 6.39 7.42
CA PRO A 210 -1.00 6.19 6.56
C PRO A 210 -1.33 5.64 5.17
N PHE A 211 -2.21 4.64 5.04
CA PHE A 211 -2.66 4.15 3.74
C PHE A 211 -3.36 5.21 2.87
N ILE A 212 -4.25 6.02 3.44
CA ILE A 212 -4.95 7.09 2.70
C ILE A 212 -3.95 8.14 2.21
N ARG A 213 -3.01 8.53 3.07
CA ARG A 213 -1.92 9.44 2.73
C ARG A 213 -1.08 8.87 1.58
N PHE A 214 -0.75 7.58 1.62
CA PHE A 214 -0.04 6.91 0.53
C PHE A 214 -0.85 6.91 -0.77
N SER A 215 -2.15 6.58 -0.71
CA SER A 215 -3.03 6.56 -1.89
C SER A 215 -3.21 7.94 -2.52
N ILE A 216 -3.26 9.01 -1.73
CA ILE A 216 -3.25 10.38 -2.26
C ILE A 216 -1.90 10.69 -2.93
N ALA A 217 -0.77 10.36 -2.29
CA ALA A 217 0.56 10.56 -2.86
C ALA A 217 0.74 9.78 -4.18
N LYS A 218 0.14 8.61 -4.28
CA LYS A 218 0.08 7.81 -5.51
C LYS A 218 -0.70 8.52 -6.61
N ALA A 219 -1.87 9.08 -6.30
CA ALA A 219 -2.65 9.89 -7.24
C ALA A 219 -1.90 11.17 -7.66
N MET A 220 -1.09 11.76 -6.77
CA MET A 220 -0.17 12.85 -7.15
C MET A 220 0.87 12.37 -8.17
N GLY A 221 1.37 11.14 -8.04
CA GLY A 221 2.28 10.54 -9.01
C GLY A 221 1.70 10.53 -10.42
N GLN A 222 0.44 10.13 -10.56
CA GLN A 222 -0.27 10.19 -11.85
C GLN A 222 -0.30 11.63 -12.41
N PHE A 223 -0.68 12.61 -11.60
CA PHE A 223 -0.66 14.02 -12.02
C PHE A 223 0.72 14.49 -12.51
N PHE A 224 1.79 14.18 -11.76
CA PHE A 224 3.13 14.63 -12.13
C PHE A 224 3.67 13.89 -13.36
N PHE A 225 3.35 12.61 -13.52
CA PHE A 225 3.78 11.84 -14.68
C PHE A 225 3.09 12.31 -15.96
N ASP A 226 1.78 12.59 -15.90
CA ASP A 226 1.04 13.17 -17.02
C ASP A 226 1.65 14.51 -17.45
N LYS A 227 2.04 15.36 -16.48
CA LYS A 227 2.67 16.66 -16.73
C LYS A 227 4.06 16.56 -17.35
N GLU A 228 4.86 15.57 -16.95
CA GLU A 228 6.24 15.37 -17.42
C GLU A 228 6.32 14.43 -18.64
N GLY A 229 5.20 13.91 -19.13
CA GLY A 229 5.15 12.97 -20.25
C GLY A 229 5.72 11.59 -19.93
N ILE A 230 5.71 11.19 -18.66
CA ILE A 230 6.12 9.85 -18.20
C ILE A 230 4.91 8.92 -18.34
N THR A 231 4.57 8.59 -19.59
CA THR A 231 3.47 7.64 -19.88
C THR A 231 4.02 6.28 -20.26
N VAL A 232 3.54 5.23 -19.60
CA VAL A 232 3.65 3.85 -20.10
C VAL A 232 2.76 3.75 -21.34
N THR A 233 3.33 3.27 -22.45
CA THR A 233 2.58 3.06 -23.69
C THR A 233 1.42 2.10 -23.44
N ASN A 234 0.19 2.54 -23.74
CA ASN A 234 -1.06 1.77 -23.59
C ASN A 234 -1.11 0.47 -24.43
N ASP A 235 -0.10 0.21 -25.26
CA ASP A 235 -0.05 -0.88 -26.23
C ASP A 235 -0.04 -2.30 -25.59
N PHE A 236 0.16 -2.39 -24.27
CA PHE A 236 0.16 -3.66 -23.53
C PHE A 236 -1.15 -4.01 -22.82
N GLY A 237 -2.20 -3.18 -22.95
CA GLY A 237 -3.46 -3.44 -22.25
C GLY A 237 -3.26 -3.49 -20.73
N ASP A 238 -3.63 -4.60 -20.09
CA ASP A 238 -3.60 -4.74 -18.63
C ASP A 238 -2.19 -4.71 -18.03
N HIS A 239 -1.15 -5.19 -18.73
CA HIS A 239 0.23 -5.15 -18.21
C HIS A 239 0.77 -3.71 -18.09
N GLY A 240 0.34 -2.81 -18.99
CA GLY A 240 0.74 -1.40 -18.93
C GLY A 240 0.15 -0.69 -17.71
N ARG A 241 -1.05 -1.09 -17.29
CA ARG A 241 -1.68 -0.59 -16.05
C ARG A 241 -0.91 -1.04 -14.82
N GLU A 242 -0.48 -2.30 -14.78
CA GLU A 242 0.31 -2.82 -13.67
C GLU A 242 1.68 -2.16 -13.54
N ILE A 243 2.36 -1.85 -14.67
CA ILE A 243 3.60 -1.08 -14.64
C ILE A 243 3.35 0.32 -14.09
N SER A 244 2.33 1.01 -14.61
CA SER A 244 1.95 2.35 -14.14
C SER A 244 1.68 2.33 -12.63
N GLU A 245 0.97 1.31 -12.16
CA GLU A 245 0.68 1.10 -10.74
C GLU A 245 1.95 0.97 -9.90
N VAL A 246 2.93 0.18 -10.37
CA VAL A 246 4.25 0.05 -9.73
C VAL A 246 4.99 1.39 -9.72
N GLN A 247 4.98 2.14 -10.84
CA GLN A 247 5.62 3.45 -10.91
C GLN A 247 4.97 4.45 -9.93
N TYR A 248 3.64 4.48 -9.82
CA TYR A 248 2.95 5.36 -8.89
C TYR A 248 3.19 4.96 -7.43
N ASN A 249 3.27 3.65 -7.13
CA ASN A 249 3.64 3.17 -5.80
C ASN A 249 5.08 3.58 -5.46
N LEU A 250 6.02 3.42 -6.39
CA LEU A 250 7.42 3.81 -6.20
C LEU A 250 7.53 5.33 -6.01
N PHE A 251 6.79 6.11 -6.80
CA PHE A 251 6.70 7.55 -6.65
C PHE A 251 6.22 7.94 -5.25
N ALA A 252 5.07 7.41 -4.82
CA ALA A 252 4.50 7.69 -3.51
C ALA A 252 5.46 7.29 -2.39
N ALA A 253 6.13 6.15 -2.53
CA ALA A 253 7.09 5.67 -1.55
C ALA A 253 8.29 6.62 -1.43
N LYS A 254 8.92 6.98 -2.55
CA LYS A 254 10.07 7.88 -2.57
C LYS A 254 9.71 9.32 -2.18
N LEU A 255 8.50 9.77 -2.50
CA LEU A 255 8.00 11.09 -2.11
C LEU A 255 7.82 11.18 -0.59
N LEU A 256 7.17 10.19 0.03
CA LEU A 256 6.83 10.21 1.45
C LEU A 256 7.98 9.78 2.35
N THR A 257 8.84 8.87 1.88
CA THR A 257 9.96 8.28 2.63
C THR A 257 11.25 8.29 1.80
N PRO A 258 11.79 9.49 1.49
CA PRO A 258 13.00 9.59 0.70
C PRO A 258 14.21 9.01 1.40
N ALA A 259 15.10 8.38 0.62
CA ALA A 259 16.26 7.69 1.15
C ALA A 259 17.23 8.63 1.89
N TYR A 260 17.34 9.90 1.47
CA TYR A 260 18.23 10.87 2.13
C TYR A 260 17.73 11.23 3.54
N LEU A 261 16.42 11.43 3.75
CA LEU A 261 15.88 11.68 5.09
C LEU A 261 15.93 10.42 5.95
N ILE A 262 15.66 9.24 5.39
CA ILE A 262 15.80 8.00 6.17
C ILE A 262 17.23 7.88 6.72
N LYS A 263 18.25 8.12 5.89
CA LYS A 263 19.66 8.11 6.32
C LYS A 263 19.95 9.16 7.39
N GLN A 264 19.37 10.35 7.28
CA GLN A 264 19.50 11.41 8.27
C GLN A 264 18.89 10.98 9.60
N GLU A 265 17.65 10.49 9.59
CA GLU A 265 16.93 10.06 10.80
C GLU A 265 17.56 8.83 11.46
N MET A 266 18.15 7.92 10.67
CA MET A 266 18.90 6.78 11.21
C MET A 266 20.03 7.19 12.15
N ASN A 267 20.61 8.38 12.01
CA ASN A 267 21.64 8.88 12.92
C ASN A 267 21.08 9.31 14.28
N ASN A 268 19.78 9.58 14.37
CA ASN A 268 19.09 10.04 15.57
C ASN A 268 18.34 8.90 16.30
N ILE A 269 18.34 7.68 15.73
CA ILE A 269 17.57 6.55 16.25
C ILE A 269 18.25 5.91 17.47
N ASP A 270 17.43 5.54 18.45
CA ASP A 270 17.85 4.69 19.56
C ASP A 270 18.00 3.24 19.07
N ILE A 271 19.26 2.78 18.99
CA ILE A 271 19.65 1.44 18.52
C ILE A 271 19.12 0.33 19.46
N GLN A 272 18.77 0.65 20.71
CA GLN A 272 18.21 -0.33 21.64
C GLN A 272 16.74 -0.65 21.35
N LYS A 273 16.07 0.18 20.55
CA LYS A 273 14.67 0.01 20.16
C LYS A 273 14.57 -0.48 18.72
N ASP A 274 13.38 -0.96 18.36
CA ASP A 274 13.08 -1.37 16.99
C ASP A 274 13.19 -0.17 16.03
N ILE A 275 14.19 -0.21 15.14
CA ILE A 275 14.48 0.83 14.14
C ILE A 275 13.29 1.00 13.18
N VAL A 276 12.65 -0.09 12.77
CA VAL A 276 11.52 -0.04 11.82
C VAL A 276 10.33 0.65 12.48
N SER A 277 10.07 0.34 13.75
CA SER A 277 9.00 1.01 14.51
C SER A 277 9.25 2.52 14.59
N GLN A 278 10.45 2.93 14.98
CA GLN A 278 10.80 4.35 15.13
C GLN A 278 10.68 5.11 13.79
N LEU A 279 11.23 4.56 12.70
CA LEU A 279 11.10 5.17 11.37
C LEU A 279 9.64 5.22 10.90
N SER A 280 8.85 4.17 11.15
CA SER A 280 7.44 4.15 10.76
C SER A 280 6.64 5.26 11.46
N GLU A 281 6.98 5.56 12.71
CA GLU A 281 6.38 6.65 13.49
C GLU A 281 6.85 8.03 13.00
N ILE A 282 8.13 8.21 12.67
CA ILE A 282 8.66 9.48 12.14
C ILE A 282 8.02 9.84 10.79
N PHE A 283 7.89 8.86 9.89
CA PHE A 283 7.44 9.09 8.52
C PHE A 283 5.92 8.95 8.31
N TRP A 284 5.17 8.58 9.36
CA TRP A 284 3.73 8.30 9.32
C TRP A 284 3.35 7.26 8.26
N VAL A 285 3.97 6.08 8.37
CA VAL A 285 3.76 4.92 7.49
C VAL A 285 3.67 3.63 8.30
N SER A 286 3.18 2.54 7.71
CA SER A 286 3.15 1.24 8.40
C SER A 286 4.56 0.66 8.57
N LYS A 287 4.72 -0.21 9.57
CA LYS A 287 5.96 -0.99 9.76
C LYS A 287 6.26 -1.88 8.57
N THR A 288 5.23 -2.51 7.98
CA THR A 288 5.42 -3.34 6.77
C THR A 288 5.96 -2.49 5.64
N PHE A 289 5.34 -1.34 5.37
CA PHE A 289 5.77 -0.43 4.33
C PHE A 289 7.22 0.03 4.57
N MET A 290 7.56 0.47 5.80
CA MET A 290 8.91 0.92 6.14
C MET A 290 9.94 -0.20 5.95
N ASN A 291 9.62 -1.43 6.35
CA ASN A 291 10.50 -2.58 6.14
C ASN A 291 10.72 -2.86 4.63
N SER A 292 9.66 -2.82 3.82
CA SER A 292 9.76 -2.95 2.36
C SER A 292 10.60 -1.83 1.75
N ARG A 293 10.41 -0.58 2.20
CA ARG A 293 11.17 0.58 1.74
C ARG A 293 12.67 0.48 2.10
N LEU A 294 13.00 0.03 3.30
CA LEU A 294 14.40 -0.16 3.71
C LEU A 294 15.07 -1.25 2.88
N LYS A 295 14.38 -2.35 2.59
CA LYS A 295 14.88 -3.40 1.69
C LYS A 295 15.14 -2.85 0.29
N ASP A 296 14.21 -2.08 -0.25
CA ASP A 296 14.35 -1.41 -1.55
C ASP A 296 15.59 -0.51 -1.59
N ILE A 297 15.80 0.34 -0.58
CA ILE A 297 16.98 1.22 -0.49
C ILE A 297 18.29 0.42 -0.42
N LEU A 298 18.32 -0.68 0.35
CA LEU A 298 19.51 -1.53 0.48
C LEU A 298 19.81 -2.32 -0.79
N GLN A 299 18.78 -2.71 -1.55
CA GLN A 299 18.92 -3.44 -2.81
C GLN A 299 19.25 -2.50 -3.98
N GLY A 300 18.65 -1.31 -4.01
CA GLY A 300 18.94 -0.25 -4.98
C GLY A 300 20.40 0.21 -4.93
N GLY A 301 21.01 0.22 -3.73
CA GLY A 301 22.45 0.45 -3.57
C GLY A 301 23.36 -0.64 -4.15
N ARG A 302 22.81 -1.77 -4.63
CA ARG A 302 23.54 -2.90 -5.23
C ARG A 302 23.21 -3.11 -6.72
N ARG A 303 22.35 -2.30 -7.33
CA ARG A 303 22.09 -2.34 -8.77
C ARG A 303 23.18 -1.56 -9.51
N ILE A 304 24.32 -2.21 -9.73
CA ILE A 304 25.37 -1.82 -10.70
C ILE A 304 25.59 -3.03 -11.61
#